data_AF-A0A845Z546-F1
#
_entry.id   AF-A0A845Z546-F1
#
_cell.length_a   1.000
_cell.length_b   1.000
_cell.length_c   1.000
_cell.angle_alpha   90.00
_cell.angle_beta   90.00
_cell.angle_gamma   90.00
#
_symmetry.space_group_name_H-M   'P 1'
#
loop_
_entity.id
_entity.type
_entity.pdbx_description
1 polymer ?
#
loop_
_entity_poly.entity_id
_entity_poly.type
_entity_poly.pdbx_seq_one_letter_code
_entity_poly.pdbx_strand_id
1 'polypeptide(L)'
;MPKKTQKKATYNSLPQENALSFSSIHARIDFLNKKHQKLLTKIKRKKTELSNLTQQMQTLTQEMLQKSRPFYEKINSLDRKIHGLFEKILSNKRLGKRQKQEVIDIYQVLQLTGKISPRPEYFDRSSSANFQDEDRDDYRQTTEKDFSGENNHYYEDEDISQPRPSRDLRKIFLKLADKFHPDKASDNETRVFYTEIMKEINIAYKGGDLARLLEIERDKNQEKVKFSQNDSEKECEQLEKEIELLSQQYEQVKSELREVKKTPQGNMVKQYRKAKRQGENLMEMLVAEAEVDLHSLQQLHNFVKDFKDRKITLKEFVRGPNYVKMDDMEDMINEMFEKMFVMVNL
;
A
#
# COMPACT_ATOMS: atom_id res chain seq x y z
N MET A 1 -19.16 25.87 -99.25
CA MET A 1 -19.23 26.71 -98.02
C MET A 1 -20.69 27.08 -97.76
N PRO A 2 -21.11 27.47 -96.54
CA PRO A 2 -20.59 27.14 -95.19
C PRO A 2 -21.32 25.85 -94.68
N LYS A 3 -21.39 25.42 -93.41
CA LYS A 3 -20.59 25.58 -92.17
C LYS A 3 -20.64 24.23 -91.40
N LYS A 4 -20.05 24.13 -90.21
CA LYS A 4 -20.12 22.97 -89.27
C LYS A 4 -21.02 23.31 -88.08
N THR A 5 -21.61 22.31 -87.42
CA THR A 5 -21.24 21.93 -86.03
C THR A 5 -21.83 20.58 -85.60
N GLN A 6 -21.00 19.76 -84.95
CA GLN A 6 -21.36 18.48 -84.35
C GLN A 6 -20.65 18.40 -82.98
N LYS A 7 -21.30 17.78 -81.98
CA LYS A 7 -20.79 17.58 -80.59
C LYS A 7 -20.73 18.89 -79.76
N LYS A 8 -20.91 18.89 -78.44
CA LYS A 8 -20.83 17.81 -77.44
C LYS A 8 -22.00 17.88 -76.44
N ALA A 9 -22.50 16.73 -76.00
CA ALA A 9 -23.15 16.64 -74.69
C ALA A 9 -22.07 16.73 -73.60
N THR A 10 -22.18 17.72 -72.71
CA THR A 10 -21.26 17.88 -71.59
C THR A 10 -21.59 16.83 -70.53
N TYR A 11 -20.72 15.84 -70.37
CA TYR A 11 -20.83 14.90 -69.26
C TYR A 11 -20.58 15.65 -67.94
N ASN A 12 -21.51 15.55 -66.99
CA ASN A 12 -21.30 15.98 -65.60
C ASN A 12 -20.28 15.06 -64.94
N SER A 13 -19.00 15.44 -64.99
CA SER A 13 -17.92 14.76 -64.28
C SER A 13 -17.81 15.23 -62.83
N LEU A 14 -18.76 14.84 -61.97
CA LEU A 14 -18.74 15.04 -60.53
C LEU A 14 -19.41 13.86 -59.80
N PRO A 15 -18.66 12.76 -59.55
CA PRO A 15 -18.82 12.07 -58.27
C PRO A 15 -17.53 11.49 -57.65
N GLN A 16 -16.37 11.56 -58.31
CA GLN A 16 -15.18 10.80 -57.91
C GLN A 16 -14.44 11.35 -56.66
N GLU A 17 -14.32 12.67 -56.51
CA GLU A 17 -13.60 13.27 -55.36
C GLU A 17 -14.30 12.98 -54.03
N ASN A 18 -15.63 13.09 -53.99
CA ASN A 18 -16.43 12.79 -52.80
C ASN A 18 -16.34 11.31 -52.40
N ALA A 19 -16.31 10.39 -53.38
CA ALA A 19 -16.18 8.96 -53.10
C ALA A 19 -14.79 8.59 -52.52
N LEU A 20 -13.72 9.24 -53.00
CA LEU A 20 -12.36 9.05 -52.48
C LEU A 20 -12.21 9.64 -51.07
N SER A 21 -12.79 10.82 -50.82
CA SER A 21 -12.82 11.44 -49.48
C SER A 21 -13.64 10.61 -48.48
N PHE A 22 -14.81 10.11 -48.88
CA PHE A 22 -15.63 9.23 -48.05
C PHE A 22 -14.87 7.94 -47.66
N SER A 23 -14.14 7.34 -48.61
CA SER A 23 -13.31 6.15 -48.37
C SER A 23 -12.14 6.42 -47.40
N SER A 24 -11.50 7.59 -47.49
CA SER A 24 -10.39 7.94 -46.58
C SER A 24 -10.87 8.24 -45.15
N ILE A 25 -12.04 8.87 -45.00
CA ILE A 25 -12.68 9.09 -43.69
C ILE A 25 -13.06 7.75 -43.04
N HIS A 26 -13.65 6.81 -43.79
CA HIS A 26 -14.00 5.49 -43.25
C HIS A 26 -12.74 4.70 -42.82
N ALA A 27 -11.67 4.74 -43.61
CA ALA A 27 -10.39 4.17 -43.21
C ALA A 27 -9.79 4.83 -41.95
N ARG A 28 -10.02 6.13 -41.74
CA ARG A 28 -9.65 6.83 -40.49
C ARG A 28 -10.49 6.36 -39.30
N ILE A 29 -11.82 6.27 -39.44
CA ILE A 29 -12.72 5.75 -38.40
C ILE A 29 -12.32 4.33 -37.99
N ASP A 30 -12.02 3.45 -38.95
CA ASP A 30 -11.55 2.09 -38.70
C ASP A 30 -10.21 2.06 -37.94
N PHE A 31 -9.28 2.93 -38.30
CA PHE A 31 -7.99 3.05 -37.62
C PHE A 31 -8.16 3.55 -36.18
N LEU A 32 -8.98 4.58 -35.97
CA LEU A 32 -9.30 5.13 -34.65
C LEU A 32 -10.00 4.07 -33.78
N ASN A 33 -11.01 3.38 -34.30
CA ASN A 33 -11.67 2.26 -33.63
C ASN A 33 -10.67 1.17 -33.20
N LYS A 34 -9.74 0.77 -34.09
CA LYS A 34 -8.67 -0.19 -33.75
C LYS A 34 -7.73 0.34 -32.67
N LYS A 35 -7.43 1.64 -32.62
CA LYS A 35 -6.61 2.27 -31.57
C LYS A 35 -7.37 2.32 -30.23
N HIS A 36 -8.64 2.72 -30.25
CA HIS A 36 -9.55 2.74 -29.09
C HIS A 36 -9.66 1.36 -28.44
N GLN A 37 -9.99 0.31 -29.21
CA GLN A 37 -10.09 -1.07 -28.71
C GLN A 37 -8.79 -1.60 -28.11
N LYS A 38 -7.64 -1.24 -28.71
CA LYS A 38 -6.31 -1.56 -28.14
C LYS A 38 -6.05 -0.84 -26.83
N LEU A 39 -6.53 0.39 -26.65
CA LEU A 39 -6.40 1.13 -25.39
C LEU A 39 -7.29 0.53 -24.29
N LEU A 40 -8.58 0.26 -24.56
CA LEU A 40 -9.48 -0.42 -23.62
C LEU A 40 -8.87 -1.73 -23.10
N THR A 41 -8.41 -2.60 -24.01
CA THR A 41 -7.77 -3.88 -23.68
C THR A 41 -6.53 -3.69 -22.79
N LYS A 42 -5.71 -2.66 -23.07
CA LYS A 42 -4.51 -2.33 -22.28
C LYS A 42 -4.86 -1.80 -20.89
N ILE A 43 -5.86 -0.92 -20.76
CA ILE A 43 -6.35 -0.38 -19.48
C ILE A 43 -6.89 -1.51 -18.63
N LYS A 44 -7.79 -2.33 -19.18
CA LYS A 44 -8.37 -3.51 -18.52
C LYS A 44 -7.28 -4.44 -17.98
N ARG A 45 -6.31 -4.83 -18.82
CA ARG A 45 -5.17 -5.66 -18.41
C ARG A 45 -4.36 -5.02 -17.27
N LYS A 46 -4.15 -3.70 -17.29
CA LYS A 46 -3.39 -2.99 -16.24
C LYS A 46 -4.17 -2.85 -14.94
N LYS A 47 -5.49 -2.61 -15.00
CA LYS A 47 -6.37 -2.62 -13.83
C LYS A 47 -6.45 -4.00 -13.18
N THR A 48 -6.53 -5.07 -13.97
CA THR A 48 -6.42 -6.45 -13.45
C THR A 48 -5.04 -6.71 -12.81
N GLU A 49 -3.94 -6.22 -13.39
CA GLU A 49 -2.60 -6.34 -12.79
C GLU A 49 -2.50 -5.61 -11.45
N LEU A 50 -3.09 -4.41 -11.34
CA LEU A 50 -3.14 -3.61 -10.12
C LEU A 50 -3.99 -4.28 -9.04
N SER A 51 -5.22 -4.69 -9.38
CA SER A 51 -6.13 -5.41 -8.48
C SER A 51 -5.49 -6.69 -7.93
N ASN A 52 -4.91 -7.53 -8.80
CA ASN A 52 -4.23 -8.77 -8.40
C ASN A 52 -3.01 -8.51 -7.50
N LEU A 53 -2.30 -7.38 -7.67
CA LEU A 53 -1.20 -7.00 -6.80
C LEU A 53 -1.70 -6.55 -5.42
N THR A 54 -2.71 -5.68 -5.39
CA THR A 54 -3.32 -5.16 -4.14
C THR A 54 -3.93 -6.29 -3.31
N GLN A 55 -4.66 -7.22 -3.94
CA GLN A 55 -5.21 -8.39 -3.26
C GLN A 55 -4.09 -9.28 -2.68
N GLN A 56 -3.01 -9.53 -3.42
CA GLN A 56 -1.88 -10.31 -2.91
C GLN A 56 -1.15 -9.61 -1.75
N MET A 57 -1.04 -8.27 -1.78
CA MET A 57 -0.51 -7.50 -0.65
C MET A 57 -1.38 -7.67 0.60
N GLN A 58 -2.70 -7.57 0.46
CA GLN A 58 -3.66 -7.74 1.57
C GLN A 58 -3.60 -9.16 2.14
N THR A 59 -3.68 -10.19 1.28
CA THR A 59 -3.63 -11.60 1.70
C THR A 59 -2.31 -11.93 2.40
N LEU A 60 -1.16 -11.51 1.87
CA LEU A 60 0.14 -11.79 2.47
C LEU A 60 0.30 -11.06 3.82
N THR A 61 -0.14 -9.80 3.92
CA THR A 61 -0.13 -9.05 5.19
C THR A 61 -1.01 -9.72 6.25
N GLN A 62 -2.21 -10.19 5.86
CA GLN A 62 -3.12 -10.91 6.75
C GLN A 62 -2.52 -12.24 7.22
N GLU A 63 -1.94 -13.04 6.32
CA GLU A 63 -1.30 -14.30 6.67
C GLU A 63 -0.11 -14.10 7.63
N MET A 64 0.71 -13.07 7.39
CA MET A 64 1.84 -12.73 8.25
C MET A 64 1.38 -12.33 9.65
N LEU A 65 0.38 -11.44 9.74
CA LEU A 65 -0.20 -11.02 11.02
C LEU A 65 -0.83 -12.20 11.77
N GLN A 66 -1.55 -13.09 11.07
CA GLN A 66 -2.16 -14.26 11.68
C GLN A 66 -1.11 -15.23 12.26
N LYS A 67 -0.01 -15.46 11.54
CA LYS A 67 1.07 -16.36 11.98
C LYS A 67 1.96 -15.75 13.07
N SER A 68 2.24 -14.45 13.03
CA SER A 68 3.12 -13.78 14.01
C SER A 68 2.43 -13.46 15.34
N ARG A 69 1.13 -13.17 15.33
CA ARG A 69 0.33 -12.80 16.51
C ARG A 69 0.56 -13.68 17.76
N PRO A 70 0.47 -15.03 17.72
CA PRO A 70 0.67 -15.85 18.92
C PRO A 70 2.10 -15.79 19.48
N PHE A 71 3.11 -15.48 18.66
CA PHE A 71 4.48 -15.25 19.12
C PHE A 71 4.61 -13.87 19.76
N TYR A 72 4.08 -12.83 19.11
CA TYR A 72 4.06 -11.47 19.64
C TYR A 72 3.36 -11.37 21.01
N GLU A 73 2.21 -12.03 21.18
CA GLU A 73 1.49 -12.09 22.46
C GLU A 73 2.32 -12.80 23.56
N LYS A 74 3.03 -13.89 23.23
CA LYS A 74 3.90 -14.61 24.18
C LYS A 74 5.17 -13.83 24.53
N ILE A 75 5.83 -13.22 23.54
CA ILE A 75 7.02 -12.37 23.69
C ILE A 75 6.70 -11.21 24.62
N ASN A 76 5.64 -10.44 24.34
CA ASN A 76 5.19 -9.35 25.21
C ASN A 76 4.81 -9.81 26.63
N SER A 77 4.28 -11.04 26.77
CA SER A 77 3.98 -11.62 28.08
C SER A 77 5.24 -11.93 28.88
N LEU A 78 6.29 -12.45 28.23
CA LEU A 78 7.58 -12.75 28.86
C LEU A 78 8.35 -11.48 29.19
N ASP A 79 8.40 -10.51 28.27
CA ASP A 79 9.00 -9.19 28.46
C ASP A 79 8.47 -8.50 29.72
N ARG A 80 7.14 -8.36 29.84
CA ARG A 80 6.48 -7.81 31.04
C ARG A 80 6.81 -8.59 32.31
N LYS A 81 6.95 -9.92 32.23
CA LYS A 81 7.36 -10.77 33.38
C LYS A 81 8.81 -10.53 33.77
N ILE A 82 9.72 -10.36 32.81
CA ILE A 82 11.14 -10.03 33.06
C ILE A 82 11.24 -8.69 33.78
N HIS A 83 10.56 -7.65 33.30
CA HIS A 83 10.49 -6.37 34.00
C HIS A 83 9.97 -6.49 35.43
N GLY A 84 8.86 -7.22 35.63
CA GLY A 84 8.31 -7.49 36.96
C GLY A 84 9.18 -8.38 37.85
N LEU A 85 10.19 -9.07 37.31
CA LEU A 85 11.23 -9.75 38.09
C LEU A 85 12.33 -8.76 38.51
N PHE A 86 12.80 -7.90 37.60
CA PHE A 86 13.78 -6.85 37.92
C PHE A 86 13.26 -5.89 39.00
N GLU A 87 12.00 -5.44 38.92
CA GLU A 87 11.35 -4.65 39.99
C GLU A 87 11.41 -5.35 41.36
N LYS A 88 11.12 -6.66 41.41
CA LYS A 88 11.13 -7.48 42.63
C LYS A 88 12.53 -7.73 43.17
N ILE A 89 13.53 -7.82 42.29
CA ILE A 89 14.94 -7.90 42.67
C ILE A 89 15.37 -6.55 43.27
N LEU A 90 15.16 -5.45 42.57
CA LEU A 90 15.67 -4.12 42.96
C LEU A 90 14.96 -3.54 44.21
N SER A 91 13.68 -3.85 44.41
CA SER A 91 12.94 -3.50 45.65
C SER A 91 13.35 -4.32 46.87
N ASN A 92 14.07 -5.43 46.71
CA ASN A 92 14.51 -6.27 47.83
C ASN A 92 15.45 -5.50 48.78
N LYS A 93 15.11 -5.46 50.07
CA LYS A 93 15.91 -4.79 51.12
C LYS A 93 17.21 -5.53 51.47
N ARG A 94 17.39 -6.79 51.02
CA ARG A 94 18.58 -7.61 51.32
C ARG A 94 19.78 -7.40 50.37
N LEU A 95 19.60 -6.70 49.26
CA LEU A 95 20.69 -6.36 48.33
C LEU A 95 21.38 -5.06 48.74
N GLY A 96 22.70 -5.07 48.88
CA GLY A 96 23.50 -3.88 49.18
C GLY A 96 23.57 -2.90 48.00
N LYS A 97 23.90 -1.63 48.24
CA LYS A 97 23.90 -0.55 47.22
C LYS A 97 24.65 -0.96 45.94
N ARG A 98 25.90 -1.43 46.07
CA ARG A 98 26.73 -1.90 44.93
C ARG A 98 26.07 -3.04 44.15
N GLN A 99 25.53 -4.03 44.85
CA GLN A 99 24.86 -5.18 44.24
C GLN A 99 23.58 -4.78 43.48
N LYS A 100 22.88 -3.73 43.94
CA LYS A 100 21.75 -3.16 43.20
C LYS A 100 22.18 -2.47 41.93
N GLN A 101 23.31 -1.74 41.96
CA GLN A 101 23.86 -1.12 40.76
C GLN A 101 24.24 -2.17 39.71
N GLU A 102 24.99 -3.22 40.10
CA GLU A 102 25.35 -4.33 39.21
C GLU A 102 24.12 -4.99 38.54
N VAL A 103 22.96 -5.04 39.22
CA VAL A 103 21.70 -5.52 38.63
C VAL A 103 21.03 -4.47 37.71
N ILE A 104 21.12 -3.18 38.04
CA ILE A 104 20.64 -2.08 37.19
C ILE A 104 21.43 -2.04 35.88
N ASP A 105 22.75 -2.18 35.94
CA ASP A 105 23.63 -2.11 34.77
C ASP A 105 23.29 -3.25 33.78
N ILE A 106 23.12 -4.49 34.26
CA ILE A 106 22.63 -5.62 33.45
C ILE A 106 21.25 -5.30 32.85
N TYR A 107 20.35 -4.76 33.66
CA TYR A 107 18.99 -4.46 33.23
C TYR A 107 18.96 -3.37 32.14
N GLN A 108 19.84 -2.37 32.21
CA GLN A 108 20.05 -1.37 31.16
C GLN A 108 20.64 -2.00 29.90
N VAL A 109 21.71 -2.80 30.02
CA VAL A 109 22.34 -3.48 28.87
C VAL A 109 21.35 -4.35 28.10
N LEU A 110 20.48 -5.10 28.79
CA LEU A 110 19.43 -5.91 28.14
C LEU A 110 18.41 -5.06 27.37
N GLN A 111 18.14 -3.83 27.79
CA GLN A 111 17.26 -2.89 27.09
C GLN A 111 17.96 -2.25 25.90
N LEU A 112 19.19 -1.76 26.10
CA LEU A 112 20.02 -1.13 25.07
C LEU A 112 20.34 -2.07 23.90
N THR A 113 20.56 -3.36 24.20
CA THR A 113 20.78 -4.43 23.20
C THR A 113 19.48 -5.01 22.63
N GLY A 114 18.32 -4.45 22.98
CA GLY A 114 17.01 -4.85 22.44
C GLY A 114 16.54 -6.26 22.86
N LYS A 115 17.15 -6.87 23.88
CA LYS A 115 16.74 -8.20 24.40
C LYS A 115 15.44 -8.14 25.21
N ILE A 116 15.10 -6.97 25.74
CA ILE A 116 13.82 -6.62 26.38
C ILE A 116 13.45 -5.17 26.05
N SER A 117 12.19 -4.79 26.24
CA SER A 117 11.68 -3.46 25.92
C SER A 117 12.26 -2.36 26.82
N PRO A 118 12.49 -1.14 26.31
CA PRO A 118 13.08 -0.05 27.10
C PRO A 118 12.11 0.52 28.15
N ARG A 119 12.65 0.89 29.30
CA ARG A 119 11.95 1.58 30.40
C ARG A 119 12.72 2.84 30.83
N PRO A 120 12.18 4.04 30.57
CA PRO A 120 12.89 5.31 30.84
C PRO A 120 13.36 5.51 32.28
N GLU A 121 12.61 4.99 33.26
CA GLU A 121 12.87 5.12 34.71
C GLU A 121 14.28 4.65 35.15
N TYR A 122 14.97 3.87 34.32
CA TYR A 122 16.29 3.30 34.62
C TYR A 122 17.40 3.81 33.71
N PHE A 123 17.13 4.65 32.70
CA PHE A 123 18.17 5.21 31.82
C PHE A 123 19.09 6.22 32.53
N ASP A 124 18.58 6.95 33.52
CA ASP A 124 19.23 8.13 34.11
C ASP A 124 20.23 7.80 35.24
N ARG A 125 20.44 6.51 35.56
CA ARG A 125 21.25 6.07 36.73
C ARG A 125 22.68 5.66 36.44
N SER A 126 23.08 5.48 35.18
CA SER A 126 24.46 5.12 34.81
C SER A 126 25.40 6.33 34.74
N SER A 127 24.86 7.55 34.61
CA SER A 127 25.63 8.78 34.42
C SER A 127 26.22 9.40 35.70
N SER A 128 25.90 8.86 36.89
CA SER A 128 26.31 9.46 38.18
C SER A 128 27.56 8.83 38.80
N ALA A 129 28.41 8.17 38.01
CA ALA A 129 29.70 7.65 38.45
C ALA A 129 30.82 8.59 37.99
N ASN A 130 31.28 9.44 38.92
CA ASN A 130 32.39 10.40 38.78
C ASN A 130 32.13 11.69 37.97
N PHE A 131 31.30 12.59 38.51
CA PHE A 131 31.72 13.99 38.67
C PHE A 131 31.31 14.47 40.08
N GLN A 132 32.13 15.32 40.69
CA GLN A 132 31.90 15.86 42.03
C GLN A 132 30.78 16.92 42.03
N ASP A 133 30.21 17.18 43.21
CA ASP A 133 29.39 18.37 43.44
C ASP A 133 30.20 19.62 43.08
N GLU A 134 29.80 20.34 42.03
CA GLU A 134 29.74 21.81 41.96
C GLU A 134 28.91 22.21 40.71
N ASP A 135 28.39 23.43 40.69
CA ASP A 135 27.56 24.05 39.63
C ASP A 135 26.23 23.36 39.27
N ARG A 136 25.25 23.56 40.15
CA ARG A 136 23.82 23.35 39.89
C ARG A 136 23.21 24.62 39.28
N ASP A 137 23.28 24.78 37.97
CA ASP A 137 22.56 25.84 37.26
C ASP A 137 21.64 25.36 36.13
N ASP A 138 20.57 26.14 36.00
CA ASP A 138 19.34 26.01 35.23
C ASP A 138 19.46 25.54 33.76
N TYR A 139 18.74 24.46 33.40
CA TYR A 139 18.01 24.32 32.13
C TYR A 139 16.80 23.39 32.30
N ARG A 140 15.64 23.94 32.67
CA ARG A 140 14.40 23.15 32.87
C ARG A 140 13.21 23.61 32.01
N GLN A 141 13.40 23.63 30.69
CA GLN A 141 12.37 23.79 29.65
C GLN A 141 12.98 23.27 28.33
N THR A 142 12.36 22.43 27.50
CA THR A 142 10.94 22.29 27.12
C THR A 142 10.64 20.87 26.57
N THR A 143 9.43 20.34 26.82
CA THR A 143 8.54 19.56 25.90
C THR A 143 7.54 18.70 26.68
N GLU A 144 6.64 19.35 27.43
CA GLU A 144 5.37 18.76 27.88
C GLU A 144 4.23 19.66 27.40
N LYS A 145 3.67 19.30 26.24
CA LYS A 145 2.46 19.78 25.53
C LYS A 145 2.61 19.28 24.08
N ASP A 146 1.66 18.60 23.45
CA ASP A 146 0.22 18.44 23.73
C ASP A 146 -0.24 17.00 23.44
N PHE A 147 -0.98 16.36 24.35
CA PHE A 147 -1.75 15.13 24.02
C PHE A 147 -2.85 14.81 25.05
N SER A 148 -3.99 15.51 25.03
CA SER A 148 -5.35 15.00 25.36
C SER A 148 -6.40 16.12 25.49
N GLY A 149 -7.65 15.85 25.09
CA GLY A 149 -8.81 16.75 25.30
C GLY A 149 -9.21 17.54 24.04
N GLU A 150 -9.78 16.92 23.01
CA GLU A 150 -11.20 16.51 22.93
C GLU A 150 -12.17 17.69 22.85
N ASN A 151 -12.83 17.85 21.70
CA ASN A 151 -14.10 18.55 21.63
C ASN A 151 -14.95 18.00 20.48
N ASN A 152 -16.13 17.49 20.80
CA ASN A 152 -17.11 17.01 19.84
C ASN A 152 -17.85 18.20 19.23
N HIS A 153 -18.02 18.23 17.91
CA HIS A 153 -19.23 18.78 17.32
C HIS A 153 -19.56 18.09 15.98
N TYR A 154 -20.74 17.48 15.93
CA TYR A 154 -21.39 17.06 14.69
C TYR A 154 -21.56 18.28 13.77
N TYR A 155 -21.29 18.14 12.46
CA TYR A 155 -22.34 17.95 11.44
C TYR A 155 -21.74 17.65 10.05
N GLU A 156 -22.44 16.76 9.32
CA GLU A 156 -22.47 16.52 7.87
C GLU A 156 -21.23 15.98 7.12
N ASP A 157 -21.46 14.82 6.50
CA ASP A 157 -20.59 14.15 5.53
C ASP A 157 -20.40 14.97 4.24
N GLU A 158 -19.17 15.38 3.95
CA GLU A 158 -18.68 15.44 2.56
C GLU A 158 -17.42 14.56 2.42
N ASP A 159 -17.51 13.55 1.55
CA ASP A 159 -16.39 12.67 1.14
C ASP A 159 -15.40 13.44 0.26
N ILE A 160 -14.62 14.35 0.87
CA ILE A 160 -13.58 15.14 0.21
C ILE A 160 -12.30 14.28 0.05
N SER A 161 -12.42 13.20 -0.73
CA SER A 161 -11.27 12.40 -1.19
C SER A 161 -11.39 11.94 -2.65
N GLN A 162 -12.57 12.05 -3.28
CA GLN A 162 -12.73 11.60 -4.66
C GLN A 162 -12.38 12.72 -5.67
N PRO A 163 -11.49 12.47 -6.65
CA PRO A 163 -11.22 13.44 -7.71
C PRO A 163 -12.50 13.71 -8.49
N ARG A 164 -12.87 15.00 -8.64
CA ARG A 164 -14.13 15.38 -9.29
C ARG A 164 -14.23 14.71 -10.67
N PRO A 165 -15.28 13.92 -10.94
CA PRO A 165 -15.38 13.13 -12.16
C PRO A 165 -15.32 14.06 -13.38
N SER A 166 -14.49 13.70 -14.37
CA SER A 166 -14.28 14.55 -15.54
C SER A 166 -15.60 14.82 -16.27
N ARG A 167 -15.71 15.98 -16.92
CA ARG A 167 -16.97 16.41 -17.55
C ARG A 167 -17.48 15.36 -18.55
N ASP A 168 -16.57 14.64 -19.20
CA ASP A 168 -16.91 13.63 -20.21
C ASP A 168 -17.24 12.26 -19.59
N LEU A 169 -16.59 11.87 -18.48
CA LEU A 169 -17.02 10.71 -17.66
C LEU A 169 -18.47 10.90 -17.19
N ARG A 170 -18.81 12.09 -16.68
CA ARG A 170 -20.17 12.42 -16.23
C ARG A 170 -21.20 12.39 -17.37
N LYS A 171 -20.85 12.84 -18.59
CA LYS A 171 -21.76 12.76 -19.75
C LYS A 171 -22.11 11.32 -20.11
N ILE A 172 -21.10 10.44 -20.21
CA ILE A 172 -21.31 9.04 -20.60
C ILE A 172 -22.06 8.29 -19.48
N PHE A 173 -21.72 8.55 -18.22
CA PHE A 173 -22.50 8.06 -17.08
C PHE A 173 -23.99 8.45 -17.18
N LEU A 174 -24.31 9.73 -17.39
CA LEU A 174 -25.70 10.19 -17.51
C LEU A 174 -26.42 9.57 -18.73
N LYS A 175 -25.74 9.44 -19.87
CA LYS A 175 -26.27 8.80 -21.08
C LYS A 175 -26.61 7.32 -20.86
N LEU A 176 -25.73 6.58 -20.18
CA LEU A 176 -25.95 5.18 -19.83
C LEU A 176 -27.01 5.02 -18.74
N ALA A 177 -27.00 5.88 -17.73
CA ALA A 177 -27.98 5.91 -16.66
C ALA A 177 -29.39 6.17 -17.18
N ASP A 178 -29.55 7.11 -18.12
CA ASP A 178 -30.84 7.38 -18.75
C ASP A 178 -31.32 6.21 -19.64
N LYS A 179 -30.40 5.48 -20.29
CA LYS A 179 -30.75 4.32 -21.13
C LYS A 179 -31.14 3.07 -20.33
N PHE A 180 -30.43 2.79 -19.24
CA PHE A 180 -30.54 1.54 -18.47
C PHE A 180 -31.19 1.70 -17.08
N HIS A 181 -31.91 2.80 -16.82
CA HIS A 181 -32.58 2.99 -15.52
C HIS A 181 -33.63 1.90 -15.26
N PRO A 182 -33.63 1.21 -14.10
CA PRO A 182 -34.56 0.10 -13.83
C PRO A 182 -36.05 0.51 -13.90
N ASP A 183 -36.36 1.77 -13.63
CA ASP A 183 -37.73 2.31 -13.72
C ASP A 183 -38.25 2.44 -15.16
N LYS A 184 -37.37 2.39 -16.17
CA LYS A 184 -37.73 2.39 -17.60
C LYS A 184 -37.95 0.98 -18.16
N ALA A 185 -37.85 -0.06 -17.33
CA ALA A 185 -38.11 -1.44 -17.74
C ALA A 185 -39.61 -1.75 -17.78
N SER A 186 -40.10 -2.22 -18.93
CA SER A 186 -41.51 -2.60 -19.16
C SER A 186 -41.92 -3.90 -18.47
N ASP A 187 -40.97 -4.78 -18.20
CA ASP A 187 -41.17 -6.13 -17.66
C ASP A 187 -40.14 -6.44 -16.55
N ASN A 188 -40.36 -7.55 -15.84
CA ASN A 188 -39.55 -7.89 -14.67
C ASN A 188 -38.15 -8.41 -15.03
N GLU A 189 -37.97 -9.05 -16.19
CA GLU A 189 -36.69 -9.58 -16.63
C GLU A 189 -35.77 -8.45 -17.09
N THR A 190 -36.30 -7.51 -17.89
CA THR A 190 -35.61 -6.26 -18.25
C THR A 190 -35.26 -5.43 -17.00
N ARG A 191 -36.11 -5.42 -15.96
CA ARG A 191 -35.80 -4.70 -14.71
C ARG A 191 -34.61 -5.29 -13.98
N VAL A 192 -34.51 -6.61 -13.89
CA VAL A 192 -33.34 -7.30 -13.31
C VAL A 192 -32.09 -6.99 -14.13
N PHE A 193 -32.16 -7.14 -15.45
CA PHE A 193 -31.05 -6.86 -16.38
C PHE A 193 -30.56 -5.41 -16.30
N TYR A 194 -31.47 -4.44 -16.26
CA TYR A 194 -31.17 -3.02 -16.09
C TYR A 194 -30.57 -2.72 -14.70
N THR A 195 -31.04 -3.39 -13.65
CA THR A 195 -30.48 -3.26 -12.30
C THR A 195 -29.03 -3.75 -12.23
N GLU A 196 -28.70 -4.85 -12.92
CA GLU A 196 -27.32 -5.35 -13.02
C GLU A 196 -26.41 -4.40 -13.81
N ILE A 197 -26.87 -3.93 -14.97
CA ILE A 197 -26.13 -2.95 -15.79
C ILE A 197 -25.90 -1.65 -15.00
N MET A 198 -26.89 -1.16 -14.25
CA MET A 198 -26.75 0.05 -13.43
C MET A 198 -25.80 -0.13 -12.25
N LYS A 199 -25.70 -1.32 -11.66
CA LYS A 199 -24.63 -1.62 -10.69
C LYS A 199 -23.25 -1.47 -11.32
N GLU A 200 -23.04 -2.04 -12.52
CA GLU A 200 -21.76 -1.90 -13.23
C GLU A 200 -21.43 -0.45 -13.61
N ILE A 201 -22.41 0.30 -14.13
CA ILE A 201 -22.26 1.72 -14.48
C ILE A 201 -21.87 2.54 -13.24
N ASN A 202 -22.54 2.31 -12.10
CA ASN A 202 -22.26 3.01 -10.84
C ASN A 202 -20.85 2.68 -10.29
N ILE A 203 -20.42 1.41 -10.36
CA ILE A 203 -19.06 1.00 -9.97
C ILE A 203 -18.02 1.67 -10.88
N ALA A 204 -18.23 1.65 -12.19
CA ALA A 204 -17.35 2.29 -13.15
C ALA A 204 -17.25 3.80 -12.93
N TYR A 205 -18.38 4.49 -12.71
CA TYR A 205 -18.40 5.93 -12.47
C TYR A 205 -17.66 6.32 -11.17
N LYS A 206 -17.94 5.64 -10.05
CA LYS A 206 -17.22 5.85 -8.78
C LYS A 206 -15.71 5.57 -8.90
N GLY A 207 -15.33 4.56 -9.69
CA GLY A 207 -13.94 4.21 -9.95
C GLY A 207 -13.23 5.07 -11.03
N GLY A 208 -13.84 6.17 -11.50
CA GLY A 208 -13.28 6.99 -12.58
C GLY A 208 -13.09 6.25 -13.90
N ASP A 209 -13.84 5.17 -14.12
CA ASP A 209 -13.56 4.18 -15.15
C ASP A 209 -14.22 4.45 -16.50
N LEU A 210 -13.70 5.47 -17.20
CA LEU A 210 -14.16 5.80 -18.55
C LEU A 210 -14.09 4.61 -19.50
N ALA A 211 -12.97 3.87 -19.51
CA ALA A 211 -12.81 2.67 -20.32
C ALA A 211 -13.97 1.68 -20.10
N ARG A 212 -14.37 1.42 -18.85
CA ARG A 212 -15.49 0.52 -18.57
C ARG A 212 -16.84 1.10 -19.01
N LEU A 213 -17.07 2.40 -18.84
CA LEU A 213 -18.30 3.04 -19.35
C LEU A 213 -18.40 2.95 -20.88
N LEU A 214 -17.32 3.19 -21.62
CA LEU A 214 -17.27 3.07 -23.08
C LEU A 214 -17.41 1.61 -23.56
N GLU A 215 -16.88 0.63 -22.81
CA GLU A 215 -17.17 -0.80 -23.04
C GLU A 215 -18.68 -1.08 -22.90
N ILE A 216 -19.31 -0.67 -21.79
CA ILE A 216 -20.74 -0.88 -21.54
C ILE A 216 -21.59 -0.20 -22.63
N GLU A 217 -21.22 1.01 -23.05
CA GLU A 217 -21.91 1.70 -24.13
C GLU A 217 -21.85 0.92 -25.44
N ARG A 218 -20.65 0.45 -25.85
CA ARG A 218 -20.46 -0.25 -27.13
C ARG A 218 -21.10 -1.63 -27.14
N ASP A 219 -20.94 -2.41 -26.07
CA ASP A 219 -21.47 -3.77 -25.94
C ASP A 219 -23.01 -3.79 -25.96
N LYS A 220 -23.66 -2.67 -25.60
CA LYS A 220 -25.12 -2.53 -25.52
C LYS A 220 -25.71 -1.54 -26.54
N ASN A 221 -24.92 -1.08 -27.52
CA ASN A 221 -25.35 -0.25 -28.66
C ASN A 221 -25.20 -0.96 -30.03
N GLN A 222 -25.05 -2.29 -30.06
CA GLN A 222 -24.82 -3.03 -31.32
C GLN A 222 -26.01 -3.06 -32.33
N GLU A 223 -27.08 -2.30 -32.10
CA GLU A 223 -28.12 -2.07 -33.09
C GLU A 223 -27.95 -0.72 -33.85
N LYS A 224 -27.51 -0.84 -35.11
CA LYS A 224 -27.77 0.07 -36.25
C LYS A 224 -27.31 1.53 -36.14
N VAL A 225 -26.32 1.90 -36.96
CA VAL A 225 -26.29 3.20 -37.66
C VAL A 225 -25.87 3.00 -39.12
N LYS A 226 -26.58 3.64 -40.06
CA LYS A 226 -26.10 3.90 -41.43
C LYS A 226 -25.71 5.37 -41.48
N PHE A 227 -24.46 5.69 -41.80
CA PHE A 227 -23.93 7.05 -41.66
C PHE A 227 -24.22 7.94 -42.88
N SER A 228 -24.41 9.24 -42.61
CA SER A 228 -24.33 10.30 -43.62
C SER A 228 -22.95 10.99 -43.56
N GLN A 229 -22.53 11.63 -44.65
CA GLN A 229 -21.15 12.14 -44.79
C GLN A 229 -20.76 13.18 -43.73
N ASN A 230 -21.69 14.00 -43.24
CA ASN A 230 -21.45 15.02 -42.20
C ASN A 230 -21.42 14.46 -40.77
N ASP A 231 -21.81 13.19 -40.56
CA ASP A 231 -21.78 12.54 -39.25
C ASP A 231 -20.43 11.88 -39.00
N SER A 232 -19.79 11.37 -40.06
CA SER A 232 -18.49 10.67 -40.00
C SER A 232 -17.32 11.54 -39.53
N GLU A 233 -17.30 12.84 -39.86
CA GLU A 233 -16.26 13.75 -39.36
C GLU A 233 -16.41 14.02 -37.86
N LYS A 234 -17.65 14.18 -37.37
CA LYS A 234 -17.95 14.36 -35.94
C LYS A 234 -17.64 13.09 -35.14
N GLU A 235 -17.87 11.92 -35.73
CA GLU A 235 -17.48 10.62 -35.16
C GLU A 235 -15.94 10.51 -35.03
N CYS A 236 -15.18 10.91 -36.06
CA CYS A 236 -13.72 10.99 -35.98
C CYS A 236 -13.25 11.87 -34.81
N GLU A 237 -13.79 13.09 -34.68
CA GLU A 237 -13.44 13.99 -33.59
C GLU A 237 -13.78 13.43 -32.20
N GLN A 238 -14.91 12.73 -32.06
CA GLN A 238 -15.33 12.11 -30.80
C GLN A 238 -14.39 10.96 -30.43
N LEU A 239 -14.12 10.06 -31.38
CA LEU A 239 -13.18 8.94 -31.19
C LEU A 239 -11.76 9.44 -30.85
N GLU A 240 -11.30 10.54 -31.44
CA GLU A 240 -9.98 11.12 -31.12
C GLU A 240 -9.92 11.65 -29.68
N LYS A 241 -10.96 12.36 -29.22
CA LYS A 241 -11.08 12.84 -27.83
C LYS A 241 -11.18 11.68 -26.82
N GLU A 242 -11.94 10.64 -27.14
CA GLU A 242 -12.01 9.41 -26.33
C GLU A 242 -10.65 8.70 -26.26
N ILE A 243 -9.96 8.57 -27.39
CA ILE A 243 -8.61 7.98 -27.45
C ILE A 243 -7.60 8.77 -26.63
N GLU A 244 -7.68 10.10 -26.61
CA GLU A 244 -6.84 10.94 -25.76
C GLU A 244 -7.10 10.64 -24.28
N LEU A 245 -8.36 10.68 -23.85
CA LEU A 245 -8.75 10.49 -22.45
C LEU A 245 -8.47 9.05 -21.97
N LEU A 246 -8.65 8.04 -22.82
CA LEU A 246 -8.19 6.67 -22.58
C LEU A 246 -6.66 6.55 -22.50
N SER A 247 -5.91 7.35 -23.27
CA SER A 247 -4.45 7.36 -23.18
C SER A 247 -3.98 7.95 -21.85
N GLN A 248 -4.63 9.02 -21.38
CA GLN A 248 -4.41 9.59 -20.05
C GLN A 248 -4.74 8.56 -18.95
N GLN A 249 -5.91 7.91 -19.01
CA GLN A 249 -6.32 6.88 -18.06
C GLN A 249 -5.35 5.67 -18.03
N TYR A 250 -4.83 5.26 -19.19
CA TYR A 250 -3.83 4.19 -19.28
C TYR A 250 -2.51 4.56 -18.59
N GLU A 251 -2.04 5.79 -18.79
CA GLU A 251 -0.83 6.29 -18.14
C GLU A 251 -1.00 6.47 -16.62
N GLN A 252 -2.18 6.92 -16.17
CA GLN A 252 -2.53 6.98 -14.75
C GLN A 252 -2.44 5.59 -14.09
N VAL A 253 -3.14 4.58 -14.61
CA VAL A 253 -3.12 3.21 -14.05
C VAL A 253 -1.71 2.61 -14.12
N LYS A 254 -0.91 2.95 -15.14
CA LYS A 254 0.50 2.55 -15.21
C LYS A 254 1.36 3.22 -14.12
N SER A 255 1.05 4.45 -13.74
CA SER A 255 1.70 5.18 -12.65
C SER A 255 1.32 4.59 -11.28
N GLU A 256 0.02 4.44 -11.01
CA GLU A 256 -0.50 3.78 -9.79
C GLU A 256 0.16 2.41 -9.55
N LEU A 257 0.23 1.59 -10.59
CA LEU A 257 0.88 0.29 -10.56
C LEU A 257 2.40 0.34 -10.29
N ARG A 258 3.09 1.44 -10.65
CA ARG A 258 4.50 1.66 -10.29
C ARG A 258 4.63 2.03 -8.82
N GLU A 259 3.79 2.94 -8.33
CA GLU A 259 3.86 3.40 -6.94
C GLU A 259 3.48 2.28 -5.96
N VAL A 260 2.40 1.52 -6.23
CA VAL A 260 2.04 0.34 -5.42
C VAL A 260 3.19 -0.69 -5.38
N LYS A 261 3.94 -0.87 -6.48
CA LYS A 261 5.12 -1.76 -6.51
C LYS A 261 6.33 -1.25 -5.73
N LYS A 262 6.43 0.06 -5.46
CA LYS A 262 7.50 0.65 -4.63
C LYS A 262 7.21 0.58 -3.13
N THR A 263 5.94 0.44 -2.73
CA THR A 263 5.56 0.32 -1.31
C THR A 263 6.29 -0.84 -0.63
N PRO A 264 6.52 -0.81 0.70
CA PRO A 264 7.08 -1.94 1.45
C PRO A 264 6.31 -3.24 1.19
N GLN A 265 4.99 -3.18 1.17
CA GLN A 265 4.10 -4.32 0.92
C GLN A 265 4.22 -4.82 -0.53
N GLY A 266 4.38 -3.94 -1.51
CA GLY A 266 4.63 -4.30 -2.91
C GLY A 266 5.98 -4.99 -3.09
N ASN A 267 7.02 -4.52 -2.40
CA ASN A 267 8.33 -5.17 -2.35
C ASN A 267 8.27 -6.53 -1.63
N MET A 268 7.50 -6.65 -0.55
CA MET A 268 7.26 -7.90 0.16
C MET A 268 6.61 -8.97 -0.75
N VAL A 269 5.59 -8.60 -1.54
CA VAL A 269 5.01 -9.52 -2.54
C VAL A 269 6.03 -9.91 -3.63
N LYS A 270 6.92 -9.00 -4.03
CA LYS A 270 8.02 -9.30 -4.97
C LYS A 270 9.01 -10.32 -4.37
N GLN A 271 9.40 -10.15 -3.11
CA GLN A 271 10.28 -11.07 -2.39
C GLN A 271 9.62 -12.45 -2.20
N TYR A 272 8.38 -12.50 -1.71
CA TYR A 272 7.61 -13.73 -1.56
C TYR A 272 7.46 -14.51 -2.87
N ARG A 273 7.15 -13.82 -3.99
CA ARG A 273 7.11 -14.45 -5.32
C ARG A 273 8.48 -14.94 -5.81
N LYS A 274 9.59 -14.37 -5.32
CA LYS A 274 10.95 -14.81 -5.66
C LYS A 274 11.29 -16.10 -4.87
N ALA A 275 11.16 -16.05 -3.55
CA ALA A 275 11.36 -17.19 -2.65
C ALA A 275 10.53 -18.41 -3.07
N LYS A 276 9.23 -18.22 -3.34
CA LYS A 276 8.33 -19.30 -3.80
C LYS A 276 8.77 -19.96 -5.12
N ARG A 277 9.49 -19.26 -6.01
CA ARG A 277 10.06 -19.85 -7.23
C ARG A 277 11.36 -20.62 -6.97
N GLN A 278 12.05 -20.29 -5.89
CA GLN A 278 13.26 -20.98 -5.42
C GLN A 278 12.93 -22.20 -4.54
N GLY A 279 11.63 -22.43 -4.23
CA GLY A 279 11.18 -23.49 -3.32
C GLY A 279 11.18 -23.08 -1.84
N GLU A 280 11.54 -21.83 -1.54
CA GLU A 280 11.61 -21.29 -0.18
C GLU A 280 10.23 -20.86 0.34
N ASN A 281 9.91 -21.20 1.59
CA ASN A 281 8.69 -20.76 2.27
C ASN A 281 8.99 -19.68 3.33
N LEU A 282 8.92 -18.40 2.94
CA LEU A 282 9.16 -17.28 3.85
C LEU A 282 8.25 -17.29 5.09
N MET A 283 7.06 -17.89 5.01
CA MET A 283 6.13 -17.93 6.14
C MET A 283 6.52 -18.98 7.18
N GLU A 284 7.22 -20.05 6.78
CA GLU A 284 7.82 -21.00 7.71
C GLU A 284 9.11 -20.43 8.30
N MET A 285 9.93 -19.74 7.51
CA MET A 285 11.13 -19.04 7.99
C MET A 285 10.79 -18.01 9.07
N LEU A 286 9.76 -17.17 8.83
CA LEU A 286 9.27 -16.18 9.79
C LEU A 286 8.79 -16.82 11.11
N VAL A 287 8.16 -17.99 11.04
CA VAL A 287 7.69 -18.71 12.23
C VAL A 287 8.88 -19.31 12.99
N ALA A 288 9.84 -19.92 12.29
CA ALA A 288 11.05 -20.48 12.90
C ALA A 288 11.91 -19.40 13.59
N GLU A 289 12.05 -18.22 12.98
CA GLU A 289 12.74 -17.06 13.57
C GLU A 289 12.02 -16.60 14.85
N ALA A 290 10.69 -16.43 14.80
CA ALA A 290 9.89 -16.07 15.97
C ALA A 290 9.89 -17.13 17.09
N GLU A 291 10.08 -18.41 16.75
CA GLU A 291 10.29 -19.50 17.72
C GLU A 291 11.65 -19.40 18.41
N VAL A 292 12.73 -19.08 17.67
CA VAL A 292 14.07 -18.86 18.23
C VAL A 292 14.10 -17.65 19.16
N ASP A 293 13.47 -16.53 18.78
CA ASP A 293 13.35 -15.34 19.61
C ASP A 293 12.57 -15.61 20.90
N LEU A 294 11.40 -16.26 20.77
CA LEU A 294 10.57 -16.63 21.91
C LEU A 294 11.32 -17.55 22.88
N HIS A 295 12.05 -18.54 22.36
CA HIS A 295 12.86 -19.45 23.17
C HIS A 295 14.00 -18.71 23.89
N SER A 296 14.71 -17.82 23.19
CA SER A 296 15.79 -17.00 23.76
C SER A 296 15.28 -16.09 24.90
N LEU A 297 14.12 -15.45 24.70
CA LEU A 297 13.49 -14.62 25.74
C LEU A 297 12.98 -15.46 26.92
N GLN A 298 12.50 -16.69 26.67
CA GLN A 298 12.10 -17.61 27.72
C GLN A 298 13.29 -18.10 28.56
N GLN A 299 14.46 -18.32 27.95
CA GLN A 299 15.70 -18.60 28.66
C GLN A 299 16.11 -17.42 29.55
N LEU A 300 16.10 -16.19 29.01
CA LEU A 300 16.40 -14.97 29.78
C LEU A 300 15.43 -14.80 30.98
N HIS A 301 14.12 -14.97 30.76
CA HIS A 301 13.12 -14.96 31.83
C HIS A 301 13.45 -15.97 32.95
N ASN A 302 13.81 -17.20 32.58
CA ASN A 302 14.14 -18.24 33.56
C ASN A 302 15.43 -17.92 34.31
N PHE A 303 16.45 -17.39 33.64
CA PHE A 303 17.70 -16.95 34.27
C PHE A 303 17.48 -15.84 35.31
N VAL A 304 16.74 -14.78 34.95
CA VAL A 304 16.38 -13.69 35.88
C VAL A 304 15.52 -14.20 37.03
N LYS A 305 14.59 -15.13 36.76
CA LYS A 305 13.77 -15.77 37.79
C LYS A 305 14.62 -16.58 38.77
N ASP A 306 15.57 -17.37 38.28
CA ASP A 306 16.40 -18.23 39.11
C ASP A 306 17.36 -17.43 40.00
N PHE A 307 17.82 -16.24 39.56
CA PHE A 307 18.49 -15.28 40.44
C PHE A 307 17.55 -14.73 41.52
N LYS A 308 16.35 -14.28 41.14
CA LYS A 308 15.31 -13.79 42.08
C LYS A 308 14.88 -14.85 43.10
N ASP A 309 14.86 -16.12 42.72
CA ASP A 309 14.57 -17.28 43.57
C ASP A 309 15.83 -17.83 44.29
N ARG A 310 16.99 -17.18 44.14
CA ARG A 310 18.29 -17.49 44.77
C ARG A 310 18.89 -18.86 44.44
N LYS A 311 18.59 -19.41 43.28
CA LYS A 311 19.23 -20.63 42.77
C LYS A 311 20.61 -20.37 42.16
N ILE A 312 20.84 -19.13 41.68
CA ILE A 312 22.14 -18.65 41.22
C ILE A 312 22.58 -17.43 42.02
N THR A 313 23.89 -17.24 42.12
CA THR A 313 24.52 -16.12 42.83
C THR A 313 24.58 -14.86 41.98
N LEU A 314 24.85 -13.71 42.61
CA LEU A 314 25.09 -12.45 41.88
C LEU A 314 26.27 -12.55 40.91
N LYS A 315 27.33 -13.28 41.27
CA LYS A 315 28.50 -13.46 40.40
C LYS A 315 28.18 -14.26 39.13
N GLU A 316 27.26 -15.22 39.22
CA GLU A 316 26.73 -15.95 38.06
C GLU A 316 25.76 -15.08 37.27
N PHE A 317 24.90 -14.31 37.94
CA PHE A 317 23.97 -13.39 37.29
C PHE A 317 24.67 -12.29 36.47
N VAL A 318 25.72 -11.66 37.02
CA VAL A 318 26.54 -10.63 36.34
C VAL A 318 27.34 -11.17 35.16
N ARG A 319 27.72 -12.46 35.19
CA ARG A 319 28.35 -13.12 34.03
C ARG A 319 27.37 -13.40 32.89
N GLY A 320 26.07 -13.24 33.13
CA GLY A 320 25.03 -13.63 32.20
C GLY A 320 24.83 -15.16 32.12
N PRO A 321 23.90 -15.62 31.28
CA PRO A 321 23.81 -17.03 30.93
C PRO A 321 25.12 -17.48 30.26
N ASN A 322 25.57 -18.72 30.50
CA ASN A 322 26.82 -19.31 29.98
C ASN A 322 26.89 -19.50 28.44
N TYR A 323 26.18 -18.69 27.65
CA TYR A 323 25.95 -18.87 26.22
C TYR A 323 26.38 -17.68 25.35
N VAL A 324 26.93 -16.61 25.93
CA VAL A 324 27.58 -15.49 25.22
C VAL A 324 28.85 -15.13 25.98
N LYS A 325 30.00 -15.07 25.31
CA LYS A 325 31.25 -14.60 25.94
C LYS A 325 31.24 -13.07 25.99
N MET A 326 31.99 -12.51 26.94
CA MET A 326 32.16 -11.05 27.02
C MET A 326 32.82 -10.50 25.74
N ASP A 327 33.73 -11.27 25.15
CA ASP A 327 34.34 -11.00 23.84
C ASP A 327 33.28 -10.73 22.75
N ASP A 328 32.21 -11.54 22.70
CA ASP A 328 31.12 -11.40 21.73
C ASP A 328 30.31 -10.09 21.95
N MET A 329 30.28 -9.56 23.17
CA MET A 329 29.59 -8.28 23.47
C MET A 329 30.42 -7.06 23.08
N GLU A 330 31.75 -7.12 23.22
CA GLU A 330 32.63 -6.01 22.83
C GLU A 330 32.63 -5.84 21.29
N ASP A 331 32.69 -6.95 20.55
CA ASP A 331 32.50 -6.95 19.10
C ASP A 331 31.10 -6.45 18.68
N MET A 332 30.03 -6.85 19.37
CA MET A 332 28.66 -6.39 19.05
C MET A 332 28.45 -4.90 19.35
N ILE A 333 29.09 -4.36 20.40
CA ILE A 333 29.09 -2.93 20.72
C ILE A 333 29.85 -2.14 19.63
N ASN A 334 31.01 -2.64 19.19
CA ASN A 334 31.78 -2.02 18.11
C ASN A 334 31.00 -2.02 16.77
N GLU A 335 30.32 -3.12 16.43
CA GLU A 335 29.46 -3.18 15.24
C GLU A 335 28.25 -2.22 15.31
N MET A 336 27.72 -1.95 16.51
CA MET A 336 26.68 -0.92 16.71
C MET A 336 27.22 0.51 16.55
N PHE A 337 28.43 0.80 17.03
CA PHE A 337 29.07 2.12 16.84
C PHE A 337 29.35 2.41 15.36
N GLU A 338 29.87 1.44 14.62
CA GLU A 338 30.03 1.50 13.15
C GLU A 338 28.71 1.84 12.45
N LYS A 339 27.64 1.10 12.76
CA LYS A 339 26.31 1.31 12.14
C LYS A 339 25.69 2.66 12.48
N MET A 340 25.92 3.21 13.68
CA MET A 340 25.48 4.56 14.02
C MET A 340 26.28 5.64 13.27
N PHE A 341 27.59 5.47 13.08
CA PHE A 341 28.41 6.43 12.34
C PHE A 341 28.04 6.54 10.84
N VAL A 342 27.57 5.44 10.25
CA VAL A 342 27.05 5.42 8.87
C VAL A 342 25.74 6.19 8.73
N MET A 343 24.89 6.26 9.77
CA MET A 343 23.64 7.02 9.75
C MET A 343 23.79 8.54 9.91
N VAL A 344 24.97 9.04 10.31
CA VAL A 344 25.23 10.49 10.48
C VAL A 344 25.86 11.12 9.23
N ASN A 345 26.27 10.32 8.24
CA ASN A 345 26.96 10.76 7.02
C ASN A 345 26.19 10.46 5.71
N LEU A 346 24.85 10.38 5.78
CA LEU A 346 23.92 10.26 4.65
C LEU A 346 22.73 11.21 4.82
#